data_AF-A0ABD1KHH3-F1
#
_entry.id   AF-A0ABD1KHH3-F1
#
_cell.length_a   1.000
_cell.length_b   1.000
_cell.length_c   1.000
_cell.angle_alpha   90.00
_cell.angle_beta   90.00
_cell.angle_gamma   90.00
#
_symmetry.space_group_name_H-M   'P 1'
#
loop_
_entity.id
_entity.type
_entity.pdbx_description
1 polymer ?
#
loop_
_entity_poly.entity_id
_entity_poly.type
_entity_poly.pdbx_seq_one_letter_code
_entity_poly.pdbx_strand_id
1 'polypeptide(L)'
;MRLVVLSEDQKKTILQECHNNPGTGNHSGVRATRDKVVAGSDAATDVSSMTQSKQCPLHPIKVKEPWAVLGMDLIGPLKPTERSHMYVLTITDLYTKWVMAEPLQTASTVDVATALVGKLYLFGMVKKIISDRGREFVNEACSNIERAQAKQKKHFEAKKRKRVRKCLLEAGDDVLIGETPLERKKGNSLQNKHKGPFTLTSVTNKGVATVRVEGKIQKMNVSHLRPYLRPKG
;
A
#
# COMPACT_ATOMS: atom_id res chain seq x y z
N MET A 1 25.21 6.15 51.83
CA MET A 1 26.16 5.59 50.84
C MET A 1 27.12 6.68 50.42
N ARG A 2 28.43 6.43 50.43
CA ARG A 2 29.46 7.38 49.99
C ARG A 2 29.53 7.29 48.46
N LEU A 3 29.29 8.39 47.76
CA LEU A 3 29.39 8.44 46.30
C LEU A 3 30.88 8.37 45.94
N VAL A 4 31.32 7.24 45.37
CA VAL A 4 32.70 7.07 44.89
C VAL A 4 32.74 7.64 43.48
N VAL A 5 33.34 8.83 43.34
CA VAL A 5 33.62 9.45 42.05
C VAL A 5 35.00 9.00 41.61
N LEU A 6 35.08 8.29 40.49
CA LEU A 6 36.34 7.76 39.95
C LEU A 6 36.93 8.73 38.92
N SER A 7 38.25 8.68 38.74
CA SER A 7 38.90 9.39 37.62
C SER A 7 38.58 8.72 36.28
N GLU A 8 38.66 9.46 35.19
CA GLU A 8 38.37 8.94 33.84
C GLU A 8 39.23 7.73 33.47
N ASP A 9 40.49 7.69 33.92
CA ASP A 9 41.39 6.56 33.67
C ASP A 9 40.97 5.31 34.44
N GLN A 10 40.51 5.48 35.70
CA GLN A 10 39.97 4.37 36.50
C GLN A 10 38.70 3.81 35.88
N LYS A 11 37.80 4.67 35.38
CA LYS A 11 36.57 4.23 34.68
C LYS A 11 36.89 3.42 33.44
N LYS A 12 37.86 3.86 32.64
CA LYS A 12 38.30 3.14 31.43
C LYS A 12 38.89 1.78 31.75
N THR A 13 39.72 1.67 32.80
CA THR A 13 40.29 0.39 33.23
C THR A 13 39.19 -0.59 33.63
N ILE A 14 38.24 -0.16 34.46
CA ILE A 14 37.10 -0.99 34.89
C ILE A 14 36.24 -1.44 33.71
N LEU A 15 35.96 -0.53 32.76
CA LEU A 15 35.22 -0.85 31.54
C LEU A 15 35.97 -1.87 30.68
N GLN A 16 37.28 -1.70 30.53
CA GLN A 16 38.13 -2.58 29.74
C GLN A 16 38.20 -3.98 30.35
N GLU A 17 38.29 -4.09 31.66
CA GLU A 17 38.29 -5.37 32.39
C GLU A 17 36.93 -6.08 32.29
N CYS A 18 35.83 -5.34 32.44
CA CYS A 18 34.49 -5.89 32.29
C CYS A 18 34.20 -6.35 30.84
N HIS A 19 34.76 -5.63 29.87
CA HIS A 19 34.62 -5.92 28.44
C HIS A 19 35.49 -7.10 28.00
N ASN A 20 36.76 -7.09 28.40
CA ASN A 20 37.76 -8.12 28.10
C ASN A 20 38.01 -8.93 29.36
N ASN A 21 37.16 -9.91 29.66
CA ASN A 21 37.37 -10.72 30.85
C ASN A 21 38.61 -11.61 30.66
N PRO A 22 39.75 -11.32 31.32
CA PRO A 22 41.00 -12.01 31.03
C PRO A 22 40.98 -13.47 31.49
N GLY A 23 40.10 -13.84 32.43
CA GLY A 23 39.96 -15.22 32.92
C GLY A 23 39.15 -16.15 32.00
N THR A 24 38.31 -15.63 31.11
CA THR A 24 37.46 -16.46 30.22
C THR A 24 37.59 -16.13 28.73
N GLY A 25 38.37 -15.10 28.35
CA GLY A 25 38.55 -14.68 26.94
C GLY A 25 37.28 -14.10 26.28
N ASN A 26 36.26 -13.75 27.05
CA ASN A 26 34.98 -13.27 26.52
C ASN A 26 35.01 -11.76 26.28
N HIS A 27 34.80 -11.34 25.03
CA HIS A 27 34.54 -9.95 24.63
C HIS A 27 33.05 -9.63 24.73
N SER A 28 32.66 -8.87 25.74
CA SER A 28 31.24 -8.64 26.06
C SER A 28 30.67 -7.44 25.30
N GLY A 29 29.48 -7.59 24.71
CA GLY A 29 28.75 -6.45 24.14
C GLY A 29 28.35 -5.42 25.20
N VAL A 30 28.01 -4.20 24.78
CA VAL A 30 27.75 -3.03 25.65
C VAL A 30 26.83 -3.33 26.84
N ARG A 31 25.74 -4.08 26.61
CA ARG A 31 24.78 -4.44 27.67
C ARG A 31 25.39 -5.39 28.71
N ALA A 32 26.06 -6.44 28.26
CA ALA A 32 26.70 -7.41 29.15
C ALA A 32 27.88 -6.79 29.92
N THR A 33 28.65 -5.89 29.30
CA THR A 33 29.70 -5.11 29.98
C THR A 33 29.11 -4.24 31.08
N ARG A 34 28.00 -3.53 30.80
CA ARG A 34 27.29 -2.72 31.79
C ARG A 34 26.80 -3.56 32.97
N ASP A 35 26.18 -4.70 32.72
CA ASP A 35 25.63 -5.55 33.77
C ASP A 35 26.73 -6.06 34.72
N LYS A 36 27.93 -6.34 34.19
CA LYS A 36 29.13 -6.68 34.99
C LYS A 36 29.64 -5.51 35.83
N VAL A 37 29.70 -4.30 35.26
CA VAL A 37 30.09 -3.08 35.98
C VAL A 37 29.15 -2.81 37.15
N VAL A 38 27.83 -3.03 36.94
CA VAL A 38 26.81 -2.85 37.97
C VAL A 38 26.89 -3.92 39.05
N ALA A 39 27.24 -5.16 38.70
CA ALA A 39 27.33 -6.27 39.64
C ALA A 39 28.63 -6.27 40.47
N GLY A 40 29.73 -5.73 39.94
CA GLY A 40 31.08 -5.88 40.51
C GLY A 40 31.69 -4.66 41.18
N SER A 41 31.03 -3.49 41.18
CA SER A 41 31.66 -2.25 41.65
C SER A 41 30.74 -1.38 42.51
N ASP A 42 31.27 -0.88 43.64
CA ASP A 42 30.66 0.18 44.44
C ASP A 42 30.59 1.53 43.69
N ALA A 43 31.28 1.66 42.55
CA ALA A 43 31.24 2.79 41.62
C ALA A 43 30.29 2.55 40.43
N ALA A 44 29.41 1.54 40.52
CA ALA A 44 28.45 1.17 39.47
C ALA A 44 27.70 2.38 38.88
N THR A 45 27.31 3.35 39.72
CA THR A 45 26.57 4.53 39.28
C THR A 45 27.40 5.45 38.39
N ASP A 46 28.68 5.65 38.69
CA ASP A 46 29.57 6.57 37.95
C ASP A 46 30.02 5.95 36.62
N VAL A 47 30.40 4.67 36.62
CA VAL A 47 30.89 3.97 35.41
C VAL A 47 29.74 3.59 34.47
N SER A 48 28.55 3.22 34.98
CA SER A 48 27.43 2.84 34.12
C SER A 48 26.91 3.98 33.25
N SER A 49 27.10 5.23 33.68
CA SER A 49 26.75 6.43 32.90
C SER A 49 27.49 6.47 31.54
N MET A 50 28.73 5.97 31.48
CA MET A 50 29.53 5.90 30.25
C MET A 50 29.04 4.81 29.27
N THR A 51 28.37 3.77 29.79
CA THR A 51 27.79 2.70 28.97
C THR A 51 26.37 3.01 28.48
N GLN A 52 25.82 4.14 28.94
CA GLN A 52 24.45 4.53 28.62
C GLN A 52 24.42 5.19 27.23
N SER A 53 24.18 4.37 26.21
CA SER A 53 23.76 4.88 24.90
C SER A 53 22.51 5.74 25.08
N LYS A 54 22.56 7.00 24.65
CA LYS A 54 21.36 7.83 24.51
C LYS A 54 20.46 7.14 23.49
N GLN A 55 19.46 6.39 23.97
CA GLN A 55 18.47 5.81 23.09
C GLN A 55 17.68 6.96 22.45
N CYS A 56 17.91 7.18 21.15
CA CYS A 56 17.07 8.07 20.37
C CYS A 56 15.66 7.46 20.31
N PRO A 57 14.59 8.24 20.60
CA PRO A 57 13.24 7.76 20.45
C PRO A 57 13.00 7.26 19.02
N LEU A 58 12.72 5.96 18.86
CA LEU A 58 12.35 5.39 17.57
C LEU A 58 10.92 5.84 17.23
N HIS A 59 10.77 6.51 16.09
CA HIS A 59 9.46 6.97 15.61
C HIS A 59 8.89 5.93 14.64
N PRO A 60 7.82 5.21 15.01
CA PRO A 60 7.23 4.21 14.13
C PRO A 60 6.59 4.88 12.89
N ILE A 61 6.75 4.23 11.73
CA ILE A 61 6.15 4.68 10.47
C ILE A 61 4.64 4.46 10.57
N LYS A 62 3.87 5.55 10.59
CA LYS A 62 2.40 5.51 10.64
C LYS A 62 1.83 5.26 9.24
N VAL A 63 1.15 4.13 9.05
CA VAL A 63 0.48 3.74 7.80
C VAL A 63 -1.02 3.64 8.06
N LYS A 64 -1.85 4.16 7.13
CA LYS A 64 -3.30 4.33 7.34
C LYS A 64 -4.18 3.29 6.66
N GLU A 65 -3.65 2.57 5.67
CA GLU A 65 -4.44 1.62 4.87
C GLU A 65 -3.52 0.52 4.30
N PRO A 66 -4.08 -0.68 4.01
CA PRO A 66 -3.35 -1.75 3.34
C PRO A 66 -2.73 -1.28 2.04
N TRP A 67 -1.54 -1.79 1.72
CA TRP A 67 -0.89 -1.55 0.42
C TRP A 67 -0.49 -0.08 0.15
N ALA A 68 -0.53 0.79 1.16
CA ALA A 68 -0.06 2.17 1.02
C ALA A 68 1.46 2.27 1.08
N VAL A 69 2.09 1.52 2.00
CA VAL A 69 3.54 1.56 2.21
C VAL A 69 4.08 0.15 2.25
N LEU A 70 4.96 -0.17 1.31
CA LEU A 70 5.67 -1.44 1.28
C LEU A 70 7.11 -1.25 1.77
N GLY A 71 7.58 -2.20 2.58
CA GLY A 71 8.95 -2.34 3.03
C GLY A 71 9.60 -3.44 2.22
N MET A 72 10.81 -3.21 1.74
CA MET A 72 11.55 -4.17 0.93
C MET A 72 12.93 -4.38 1.49
N ASP A 73 13.38 -5.63 1.45
CA ASP A 73 14.71 -6.02 1.89
C ASP A 73 15.19 -7.22 1.06
N LEU A 74 16.50 -7.31 0.85
CA LEU A 74 17.12 -8.36 0.05
C LEU A 74 18.03 -9.23 0.92
N ILE A 75 17.67 -10.50 1.03
CA ILE A 75 18.44 -11.48 1.80
C ILE A 75 19.37 -12.24 0.83
N GLY A 76 20.67 -12.22 1.10
CA GLY A 76 21.64 -13.05 0.40
C GLY A 76 23.06 -12.46 0.39
N PRO A 77 24.00 -13.09 -0.32
CA PRO A 77 23.83 -14.36 -1.04
C PRO A 77 23.67 -15.56 -0.09
N LEU A 78 22.76 -16.47 -0.44
CA LEU A 78 22.51 -17.77 0.21
C LEU A 78 23.13 -18.90 -0.63
N LYS A 79 23.15 -20.11 -0.07
CA LYS A 79 23.53 -21.31 -0.84
C LYS A 79 22.61 -21.45 -2.05
N PRO A 80 23.15 -21.67 -3.27
CA PRO A 80 22.34 -21.80 -4.47
C PRO A 80 21.43 -23.02 -4.37
N THR A 81 20.18 -22.82 -4.77
CA THR A 81 19.23 -23.92 -4.99
C THR A 81 19.54 -24.64 -6.30
N GLU A 82 18.86 -25.76 -6.57
CA GLU A 82 18.95 -26.46 -7.88
C GLU A 82 18.63 -25.57 -9.08
N ARG A 83 17.85 -24.50 -8.86
CA ARG A 83 17.50 -23.49 -9.88
C ARG A 83 18.35 -22.22 -9.79
N SER A 84 19.48 -22.27 -9.09
CA SER A 84 20.43 -21.18 -8.94
C SER A 84 19.90 -19.91 -8.25
N HIS A 85 18.79 -19.99 -7.51
CA HIS A 85 18.35 -18.87 -6.66
C HIS A 85 19.28 -18.76 -5.46
N MET A 86 19.83 -17.56 -5.26
CA MET A 86 20.77 -17.23 -4.18
C MET A 86 20.30 -16.05 -3.34
N TYR A 87 19.22 -15.38 -3.74
CA TYR A 87 18.70 -14.21 -3.05
C TYR A 87 17.20 -14.37 -2.79
N VAL A 88 16.71 -13.69 -1.76
CA VAL A 88 15.27 -13.61 -1.45
C VAL A 88 14.91 -12.15 -1.31
N LEU A 89 14.05 -11.66 -2.21
CA LEU A 89 13.43 -10.36 -2.10
C LEU A 89 12.22 -10.46 -1.17
N THR A 90 12.28 -9.79 -0.04
CA THR A 90 11.15 -9.68 0.88
C THR A 90 10.38 -8.39 0.60
N ILE A 91 9.05 -8.48 0.61
CA ILE A 91 8.14 -7.36 0.41
C ILE A 91 7.08 -7.43 1.50
N THR A 92 7.08 -6.44 2.39
CA THR A 92 6.20 -6.38 3.56
C THR A 92 5.23 -5.22 3.42
N ASP A 93 3.93 -5.45 3.55
CA ASP A 93 2.96 -4.37 3.75
C ASP A 93 3.03 -3.85 5.18
N LEU A 94 3.43 -2.59 5.35
CA LEU A 94 3.63 -2.01 6.69
C LEU A 94 2.32 -1.83 7.46
N TYR A 95 1.16 -1.86 6.80
CA TYR A 95 -0.14 -1.80 7.46
C TYR A 95 -0.57 -3.18 7.96
N THR A 96 -0.79 -4.13 7.05
CA THR A 96 -1.29 -5.48 7.40
C THR A 96 -0.24 -6.38 8.02
N LYS A 97 1.04 -6.03 7.91
CA LYS A 97 2.20 -6.89 8.22
C LYS A 97 2.27 -8.15 7.36
N TRP A 98 1.55 -8.18 6.23
CA TRP A 98 1.65 -9.26 5.26
C TRP A 98 3.01 -9.25 4.57
N VAL A 99 3.67 -10.41 4.51
CA VAL A 99 5.01 -10.57 3.92
C VAL A 99 4.94 -11.48 2.71
N MET A 100 5.61 -11.09 1.64
CA MET A 100 5.90 -11.93 0.47
C MET A 100 7.41 -12.12 0.36
N ALA A 101 7.83 -13.28 -0.12
CA ALA A 101 9.22 -13.61 -0.37
C ALA A 101 9.36 -14.16 -1.80
N GLU A 102 10.14 -13.48 -2.62
CA GLU A 102 10.40 -13.87 -4.01
C GLU A 102 11.86 -14.35 -4.15
N PRO A 103 12.08 -15.56 -4.66
CA PRO A 103 13.42 -16.06 -4.91
C PRO A 103 14.03 -15.36 -6.14
N LEU A 104 15.29 -14.95 -6.04
CA LEU A 104 16.03 -14.30 -7.12
C LEU A 104 17.38 -15.02 -7.36
N GLN A 105 17.79 -15.10 -8.62
CA GLN A 105 19.09 -15.68 -9.00
C GLN A 105 20.22 -14.67 -8.80
N THR A 106 19.96 -13.39 -9.10
CA THR A 106 20.91 -12.30 -8.88
C THR A 106 20.28 -11.20 -8.02
N ALA A 107 21.13 -10.41 -7.37
CA ALA A 107 20.74 -9.18 -6.70
C ALA A 107 20.63 -7.98 -7.67
N SER A 108 20.53 -8.23 -8.99
CA SER A 108 20.51 -7.14 -9.96
C SER A 108 19.25 -6.29 -9.83
N THR A 109 19.41 -5.00 -10.10
CA THR A 109 18.32 -4.01 -10.12
C THR A 109 17.18 -4.44 -11.06
N VAL A 110 17.50 -5.09 -12.18
CA VAL A 110 16.53 -5.58 -13.16
C VAL A 110 15.71 -6.75 -12.62
N ASP A 111 16.34 -7.73 -11.98
CA ASP A 111 15.65 -8.88 -11.40
C ASP A 111 14.70 -8.45 -10.27
N VAL A 112 15.18 -7.58 -9.38
CA VAL A 112 14.40 -7.00 -8.29
C VAL A 112 13.20 -6.21 -8.83
N ALA A 113 13.41 -5.34 -9.82
CA ALA A 113 12.34 -4.54 -10.41
C ALA A 113 11.30 -5.43 -11.11
N THR A 114 11.74 -6.46 -11.82
CA THR A 114 10.86 -7.40 -12.53
C THR A 114 9.98 -8.16 -11.55
N ALA A 115 10.57 -8.71 -10.49
CA ALA A 115 9.83 -9.41 -9.44
C ALA A 115 8.80 -8.49 -8.76
N LEU A 116 9.22 -7.27 -8.38
CA LEU A 116 8.33 -6.30 -7.74
C LEU A 116 7.18 -5.87 -8.67
N VAL A 117 7.46 -5.53 -9.93
CA VAL A 117 6.42 -5.14 -10.90
C VAL A 117 5.40 -6.27 -11.07
N GLY A 118 5.84 -7.52 -11.10
CA GLY A 118 4.96 -8.69 -11.08
C GLY A 118 4.01 -8.69 -9.88
N LYS A 119 4.50 -8.41 -8.67
CA LYS A 119 3.66 -8.35 -7.46
C LYS A 119 2.72 -7.14 -7.47
N LEU A 120 3.17 -5.97 -7.90
CA LEU A 120 2.33 -4.77 -8.03
C LEU A 120 1.18 -4.97 -9.03
N TYR A 121 1.41 -5.78 -10.07
CA TYR A 121 0.36 -6.13 -11.02
C TYR A 121 -0.73 -7.01 -10.39
N LEU A 122 -0.35 -7.96 -9.54
CA LEU A 122 -1.28 -8.90 -8.89
C LEU A 122 -2.10 -8.25 -7.77
N PHE A 123 -1.44 -7.48 -6.90
CA PHE A 123 -2.06 -6.98 -5.67
C PHE A 123 -2.49 -5.51 -5.75
N GLY A 124 -1.93 -4.74 -6.68
CA GLY A 124 -2.27 -3.35 -6.90
C GLY A 124 -1.10 -2.39 -6.73
N MET A 125 -1.37 -1.10 -7.01
CA MET A 125 -0.37 -0.03 -6.92
C MET A 125 -0.14 0.40 -5.48
N VAL A 126 1.11 0.71 -5.14
CA VAL A 126 1.54 1.20 -3.83
C VAL A 126 1.82 2.70 -3.88
N LYS A 127 1.65 3.42 -2.77
CA LYS A 127 1.97 4.86 -2.67
C LYS A 127 3.43 5.13 -2.35
N LYS A 128 4.04 4.29 -1.52
CA LYS A 128 5.43 4.44 -1.08
C LYS A 128 6.11 3.09 -0.93
N ILE A 129 7.33 2.99 -1.41
CA ILE A 129 8.22 1.85 -1.15
C ILE A 129 9.37 2.35 -0.28
N ILE A 130 9.73 1.55 0.72
CA ILE A 130 10.85 1.80 1.62
C ILE A 130 11.78 0.60 1.48
N SER A 131 12.97 0.81 0.93
CA SER A 131 14.05 -0.17 0.96
C SER A 131 15.19 0.36 1.83
N ASP A 132 16.11 -0.52 2.20
CA ASP A 132 17.43 -0.07 2.62
C ASP A 132 18.19 0.53 1.41
N ARG A 133 19.26 1.28 1.66
CA ARG A 133 20.03 1.98 0.62
C ARG A 133 20.98 1.02 -0.15
N GLY A 134 20.57 -0.23 -0.37
CA GLY A 134 21.29 -1.14 -1.26
C GLY A 134 21.40 -0.52 -2.66
N ARG A 135 22.59 -0.60 -3.27
CA ARG A 135 22.83 -0.04 -4.63
C ARG A 135 21.91 -0.67 -5.67
N GLU A 136 21.47 -1.88 -5.40
CA GLU A 136 20.52 -2.70 -6.14
C GLU A 136 19.14 -2.05 -6.28
N PHE A 137 18.80 -1.10 -5.40
CA PHE A 137 17.52 -0.39 -5.41
C PHE A 137 17.59 1.03 -5.98
N VAL A 138 18.79 1.52 -6.34
CA VAL A 138 18.98 2.94 -6.67
C VAL A 138 18.89 3.17 -8.19
N ASN A 139 18.05 4.15 -8.54
CA ASN A 139 17.80 4.76 -9.86
C ASN A 139 17.04 3.91 -10.90
N GLU A 140 17.56 2.78 -11.36
CA GLU A 140 16.93 2.07 -12.50
C GLU A 140 15.68 1.28 -12.08
N ALA A 141 15.69 0.62 -10.92
CA ALA A 141 14.52 -0.06 -10.38
C ALA A 141 13.39 0.93 -10.13
N CYS A 142 13.67 2.05 -9.45
CA CYS A 142 12.69 3.10 -9.19
C CYS A 142 12.04 3.61 -10.49
N SER A 143 12.82 3.92 -11.52
CA SER A 143 12.31 4.39 -12.81
C SER A 143 11.39 3.36 -13.49
N ASN A 144 11.78 2.08 -13.46
CA ASN A 144 10.98 1.00 -14.03
C ASN A 144 9.67 0.78 -13.26
N ILE A 145 9.72 0.84 -11.93
CA ILE A 145 8.55 0.73 -11.04
C ILE A 145 7.58 1.89 -11.30
N GLU A 146 8.07 3.14 -11.32
CA GLU A 146 7.27 4.32 -11.57
C GLU A 146 6.57 4.25 -12.94
N ARG A 147 7.29 3.83 -13.97
CA ARG A 147 6.73 3.64 -15.32
C ARG A 147 5.63 2.57 -15.33
N ALA A 148 5.85 1.44 -14.65
CA ALA A 148 4.87 0.37 -14.55
C ALA A 148 3.59 0.84 -13.83
N GLN A 149 3.74 1.52 -12.69
CA GLN A 149 2.62 2.10 -11.95
C GLN A 149 1.86 3.14 -12.78
N ALA A 150 2.57 4.02 -13.50
CA ALA A 150 1.94 5.02 -14.37
C ALA A 150 1.11 4.36 -15.50
N LYS A 151 1.63 3.28 -16.10
CA LYS A 151 0.92 2.50 -17.13
C LYS A 151 -0.35 1.86 -16.56
N GLN A 152 -0.25 1.27 -15.36
CA GLN A 152 -1.40 0.65 -14.67
C GLN A 152 -2.47 1.69 -14.33
N LYS A 153 -2.07 2.85 -13.81
CA LYS A 153 -2.97 3.99 -13.53
C LYS A 153 -3.68 4.47 -14.80
N LYS A 154 -2.96 4.67 -15.90
CA LYS A 154 -3.54 5.08 -17.20
C LYS A 154 -4.55 4.04 -17.71
N HIS A 155 -4.22 2.76 -17.61
CA HIS A 155 -5.12 1.68 -18.02
C HIS A 155 -6.40 1.64 -17.17
N PHE A 156 -6.28 1.81 -15.86
CA PHE A 156 -7.43 1.85 -14.94
C PHE A 156 -8.34 3.06 -15.22
N GLU A 157 -7.76 4.25 -15.34
CA GLU A 157 -8.51 5.48 -15.67
C GLU A 157 -9.21 5.38 -17.04
N ALA A 158 -8.55 4.79 -18.05
CA ALA A 158 -9.16 4.56 -19.35
C ALA A 158 -10.36 3.60 -19.28
N LYS A 159 -10.28 2.54 -18.46
CA LYS A 159 -11.41 1.63 -18.19
C LYS A 159 -12.56 2.35 -17.47
N LYS A 160 -12.26 3.22 -16.51
CA LYS A 160 -13.26 4.04 -15.80
C LYS A 160 -14.03 4.93 -16.78
N ARG A 161 -13.32 5.64 -17.67
CA ARG A 161 -13.93 6.51 -18.69
C ARG A 161 -14.86 5.77 -19.66
N LYS A 162 -14.51 4.54 -20.08
CA LYS A 162 -15.36 3.72 -20.97
C LYS A 162 -16.68 3.27 -20.31
N ARG A 163 -16.72 3.16 -18.99
CA ARG A 163 -17.91 2.71 -18.24
C ARG A 163 -18.87 3.85 -17.86
N VAL A 164 -18.43 5.10 -17.91
CA VAL A 164 -19.33 6.24 -17.73
C VAL A 164 -20.09 6.47 -19.03
N ARG A 165 -21.34 5.98 -19.11
CA ARG A 165 -22.25 6.37 -20.19
C ARG A 165 -22.53 7.87 -20.04
N LYS A 166 -22.20 8.67 -21.07
CA LYS A 166 -22.58 10.08 -21.12
C LYS A 166 -24.11 10.15 -21.16
N CYS A 167 -24.73 10.76 -20.15
CA CYS A 167 -26.15 11.08 -20.21
C CYS A 167 -26.32 12.25 -21.19
N LEU A 168 -27.11 12.05 -22.24
CA LEU A 168 -27.40 13.05 -23.26
C LEU A 168 -28.81 13.64 -23.09
N LEU A 169 -29.53 13.25 -22.04
CA LEU A 169 -30.89 13.71 -21.77
C LEU A 169 -30.85 15.02 -20.99
N GLU A 170 -31.66 15.98 -21.43
CA GLU A 170 -31.85 17.29 -20.80
C GLU A 170 -33.31 17.48 -20.33
N ALA A 171 -33.53 18.48 -19.48
CA ALA A 171 -34.88 18.84 -19.06
C ALA A 171 -35.67 19.36 -20.28
N GLY A 172 -36.86 18.83 -20.51
CA GLY A 172 -37.69 19.11 -21.68
C GLY A 172 -37.64 18.02 -22.76
N ASP A 173 -36.69 17.09 -22.71
CA ASP A 173 -36.65 15.96 -23.65
C ASP A 173 -37.84 15.02 -23.45
N ASP A 174 -38.40 14.53 -24.56
CA ASP A 174 -39.36 13.43 -24.52
C ASP A 174 -38.62 12.10 -24.46
N VAL A 175 -39.04 11.24 -23.54
CA VAL A 175 -38.41 9.96 -23.26
C VAL A 175 -39.43 8.84 -23.15
N LEU A 176 -39.00 7.63 -23.48
CA LEU A 176 -39.69 6.38 -23.19
C LEU A 176 -39.12 5.74 -21.93
N ILE A 177 -39.99 5.19 -21.10
CA ILE A 177 -39.63 4.43 -19.90
C ILE A 177 -39.67 2.94 -20.24
N GLY A 178 -38.54 2.25 -20.07
CA GLY A 178 -38.50 0.80 -20.25
C GLY A 178 -39.23 0.05 -19.13
N GLU A 179 -39.88 -1.05 -19.47
CA GLU A 179 -40.52 -1.94 -18.50
C GLU A 179 -39.55 -2.46 -17.45
N THR A 180 -40.09 -2.64 -16.24
CA THR A 180 -39.37 -3.25 -15.13
C THR A 180 -39.09 -4.73 -15.39
N PRO A 181 -38.06 -5.33 -14.76
CA PRO A 181 -37.77 -6.75 -14.92
C PRO A 181 -38.94 -7.69 -14.56
N LEU A 182 -39.84 -7.27 -13.67
CA LEU A 182 -41.03 -8.02 -13.28
C LEU A 182 -42.11 -7.99 -14.37
N GLU A 183 -42.31 -6.85 -15.01
CA GLU A 183 -43.25 -6.69 -16.13
C GLU A 183 -42.77 -7.47 -17.37
N ARG A 184 -41.46 -7.50 -17.63
CA ARG A 184 -40.88 -8.24 -18.77
C ARG A 184 -41.11 -9.76 -18.76
N LYS A 185 -41.41 -10.34 -17.59
CA LYS A 185 -41.59 -11.79 -17.43
C LYS A 185 -43.03 -12.25 -17.70
N LYS A 186 -43.97 -11.35 -17.97
CA LYS A 186 -45.42 -11.63 -17.95
C LYS A 186 -46.06 -12.00 -19.30
N GLY A 187 -45.31 -12.28 -20.38
CA GLY A 187 -45.95 -12.63 -21.65
C GLY A 187 -45.09 -13.41 -22.64
N ASN A 188 -45.76 -14.31 -23.37
CA ASN A 188 -45.22 -15.07 -24.51
C ASN A 188 -45.43 -14.34 -25.86
N SER A 189 -45.85 -13.07 -25.82
CA SER A 189 -46.18 -12.28 -27.01
C SER A 189 -45.24 -11.08 -27.17
N LEU A 190 -44.93 -10.72 -28.41
CA LEU A 190 -44.11 -9.55 -28.76
C LEU A 190 -44.85 -8.26 -28.44
N GLN A 191 -44.70 -7.78 -27.20
CA GLN A 191 -45.23 -6.49 -26.79
C GLN A 191 -44.15 -5.42 -26.80
N ASN A 192 -44.58 -4.16 -26.98
CA ASN A 192 -43.67 -3.02 -26.92
C ASN A 192 -43.20 -2.81 -25.48
N LYS A 193 -41.89 -2.97 -25.25
CA LYS A 193 -41.26 -3.00 -23.91
C LYS A 193 -41.05 -1.60 -23.30
N HIS A 194 -41.63 -0.56 -23.89
CA HIS A 194 -41.42 0.82 -23.50
C HIS A 194 -42.75 1.59 -23.46
N LYS A 195 -42.94 2.38 -22.41
CA LYS A 195 -44.12 3.24 -22.18
C LYS A 195 -43.76 4.70 -22.43
N GLY A 196 -44.69 5.49 -22.96
CA GLY A 196 -44.51 6.92 -23.22
C GLY A 196 -45.06 7.35 -24.59
N PRO A 197 -44.72 8.55 -25.07
CA PRO A 197 -43.67 9.44 -24.56
C PRO A 197 -44.04 10.20 -23.28
N PHE A 198 -43.03 10.51 -22.46
CA PHE A 198 -43.14 11.35 -21.27
C PHE A 198 -42.08 12.45 -21.30
N THR A 199 -42.41 13.61 -20.75
CA THR A 199 -41.47 14.75 -20.72
C THR A 199 -40.62 14.73 -19.45
N LEU A 200 -39.32 14.91 -19.64
CA LEU A 200 -38.33 14.92 -18.59
C LEU A 200 -38.30 16.29 -17.90
N THR A 201 -38.44 16.33 -16.58
CA THR A 201 -38.50 17.58 -15.80
C THR A 201 -37.12 18.06 -15.35
N SER A 202 -36.23 17.15 -14.97
CA SER A 202 -34.87 17.48 -14.55
C SER A 202 -33.96 16.25 -14.57
N VAL A 203 -32.68 16.41 -14.88
CA VAL A 203 -31.64 15.38 -14.72
C VAL A 203 -30.57 15.87 -13.75
N THR A 204 -30.22 15.04 -12.78
CA THR A 204 -29.10 15.31 -11.87
C THR A 204 -27.78 14.84 -12.49
N ASN A 205 -26.67 15.47 -12.10
CA ASN A 205 -25.30 15.06 -12.49
C ASN A 205 -24.93 13.62 -12.07
N LYS A 206 -25.69 13.01 -11.16
CA LYS A 206 -25.57 11.61 -10.73
C LYS A 206 -26.35 10.63 -11.62
N GLY A 207 -27.00 11.09 -12.69
CA GLY A 207 -27.75 10.24 -13.62
C GLY A 207 -29.13 9.80 -13.11
N VAL A 208 -29.73 10.57 -12.20
CA VAL A 208 -31.14 10.38 -11.79
C VAL A 208 -31.98 11.44 -12.49
N ALA A 209 -32.97 11.00 -13.26
CA ALA A 209 -33.94 11.82 -13.95
C ALA A 209 -35.28 11.83 -13.22
N THR A 210 -35.98 12.96 -13.33
CA THR A 210 -37.33 13.17 -12.83
C THR A 210 -38.25 13.31 -14.02
N VAL A 211 -39.27 12.45 -14.13
CA VAL A 211 -40.18 12.36 -15.28
C VAL A 211 -41.61 12.55 -14.81
N ARG A 212 -42.43 13.27 -15.59
CA ARG A 212 -43.86 13.45 -15.33
C ARG A 212 -44.65 12.35 -16.04
N VAL A 213 -45.26 11.45 -15.27
CA VAL A 213 -46.07 10.32 -15.75
C VAL A 213 -47.49 10.50 -15.21
N GLU A 214 -48.47 10.71 -16.09
CA GLU A 214 -49.90 10.81 -15.72
C GLU A 214 -50.16 11.83 -14.58
N GLY A 215 -49.48 12.98 -14.62
CA GLY A 215 -49.60 14.03 -13.61
C GLY A 215 -48.80 13.81 -12.32
N LYS A 216 -48.15 12.66 -12.15
CA LYS A 216 -47.27 12.34 -11.01
C LYS A 216 -45.80 12.49 -11.37
N ILE A 217 -44.99 12.95 -10.42
CA ILE A 217 -43.55 13.06 -10.56
C ILE A 217 -42.89 11.74 -10.12
N GLN A 218 -42.13 11.10 -11.01
CA GLN A 218 -41.37 9.89 -10.71
C GLN A 218 -39.87 10.11 -10.91
N LYS A 219 -39.06 9.63 -9.97
CA LYS A 219 -37.59 9.66 -10.06
C LYS A 219 -37.07 8.29 -10.48
N MET A 220 -36.18 8.25 -11.46
CA MET A 220 -35.57 7.00 -11.93
C MET A 220 -34.17 7.22 -12.50
N ASN A 221 -33.41 6.13 -12.61
CA ASN A 221 -32.10 6.19 -13.24
C ASN A 221 -32.23 6.41 -14.75
N VAL A 222 -31.40 7.30 -15.32
CA VAL A 222 -31.39 7.61 -16.77
C VAL A 222 -31.18 6.38 -17.65
N SER A 223 -30.58 5.31 -17.11
CA SER A 223 -30.40 4.05 -17.84
C SER A 223 -31.71 3.35 -18.22
N HIS A 224 -32.81 3.64 -17.52
CA HIS A 224 -34.15 3.12 -17.81
C HIS A 224 -34.92 3.97 -18.83
N LEU A 225 -34.34 5.12 -19.23
CA LEU A 225 -34.93 6.03 -20.19
C LEU A 225 -34.32 5.83 -21.58
N ARG A 226 -35.13 6.06 -22.61
CA ARG A 226 -34.70 6.11 -24.02
C ARG A 226 -35.20 7.41 -24.65
N PRO A 227 -34.39 8.14 -25.43
CA PRO A 227 -34.85 9.33 -26.14
C PRO A 227 -36.01 8.99 -27.08
N TYR A 228 -37.04 9.83 -27.12
CA TYR A 228 -38.13 9.75 -28.09
C TYR A 228 -38.03 10.94 -29.04
N LEU A 229 -37.91 10.66 -30.34
CA LEU A 229 -37.92 11.66 -31.38
C LEU A 229 -39.34 11.78 -31.92
N ARG A 230 -39.96 12.95 -31.78
CA ARG A 230 -41.25 13.21 -32.44
C ARG A 230 -41.06 13.15 -33.95
N PRO A 231 -42.01 12.56 -34.70
CA PRO A 231 -42.01 12.66 -36.16
C PRO A 231 -42.00 14.14 -36.55
N LYS A 232 -41.14 14.50 -37.50
CA LYS A 232 -41.25 15.81 -38.15
C LYS A 232 -42.50 15.76 -39.03
N GLY A 233 -43.45 16.63 -38.74
CA GLY A 233 -44.65 16.82 -39.58
C GLY A 233 -44.30 17.39 -40.94
#